data_AF-A0A453BF41-F1
#
_entry.id   AF-A0A453BF41-F1
#
_cell.length_a   1.000
_cell.length_b   1.000
_cell.length_c   1.000
_cell.angle_alpha   90.00
_cell.angle_beta   90.00
_cell.angle_gamma   90.00
#
_symmetry.space_group_name_H-M   'P 1'
#
loop_
_entity.id
_entity.type
_entity.pdbx_description
1 polymer ?
#
loop_
_entity_poly.entity_id
_entity_poly.type
_entity_poly.pdbx_seq_one_letter_code
_entity_poly.pdbx_strand_id
1 'polypeptide(L)'
;MHINFLKQLESIVEESDEDAQPKPSKIQKREFTVVDPWSDSTMSNLLTKISGGLKKLTGYHKSNKIYSGKVPLTSSHNALKNKDVELGGRKYHIKGSPGTGAFAKLYKASVDGNTEEIVALKVQKPAFPWEFYMYRQLDTRISDIQRPSYGYAHEVHVFADVSVLVCNFLPYGTLLDAINSHLVVGQHMDEVLCIYYTIEMLHMLETLHSVGIIHGDFKPDNMLVCYPSEEITDDTFRSETRSGQNQGLCLIDWGRGIDVNLFPAGTEFLADCGTSGFSCIEMQEERSWTYQVDTFGLCVVAHMMLHGEEMSIAKVPGTGGSYMYQPKLSFKRYWNVALWKQLFTTLLNPGSNGNHVGDLRSLRRSFQEYMCSNYQLVVKLNQLLAKQKASLCSS
;
A
#
# COMPACT_ATOMS: atom_id res chain seq x y z
N MET A 1 -40.64 -62.03 -7.99
CA MET A 1 -41.19 -61.09 -6.98
C MET A 1 -40.40 -59.78 -6.99
N HIS A 2 -40.32 -59.12 -8.16
CA HIS A 2 -39.58 -57.85 -8.36
C HIS A 2 -39.98 -57.18 -9.71
N ILE A 3 -41.27 -57.16 -10.08
CA ILE A 3 -41.79 -56.49 -11.31
C ILE A 3 -43.18 -55.84 -11.06
N ASN A 4 -43.48 -55.39 -9.82
CA ASN A 4 -44.76 -54.71 -9.51
C ASN A 4 -44.60 -53.36 -8.79
N PHE A 5 -43.39 -52.80 -8.75
CA PHE A 5 -43.12 -51.46 -8.18
C PHE A 5 -42.89 -50.37 -9.26
N LEU A 6 -42.75 -50.76 -10.54
CA LEU A 6 -42.44 -49.85 -11.65
C LEU A 6 -43.65 -49.41 -12.50
N LYS A 7 -44.89 -49.73 -12.11
CA LYS A 7 -46.11 -49.29 -12.84
C LYS A 7 -47.01 -48.31 -12.08
N GLN A 8 -46.64 -47.89 -10.88
CA GLN A 8 -47.39 -46.89 -10.10
C GLN A 8 -46.75 -45.49 -10.10
N LEU A 9 -45.59 -45.31 -10.75
CA LEU A 9 -44.89 -44.02 -10.83
C LEU A 9 -45.10 -43.26 -12.17
N GLU A 10 -45.87 -43.82 -13.11
CA GLU A 10 -46.12 -43.22 -14.44
C GLU A 10 -47.52 -42.57 -14.59
N SER A 11 -48.24 -42.27 -13.50
CA SER A 11 -49.59 -41.64 -13.58
C SER A 11 -49.77 -40.32 -12.81
N ILE A 12 -48.68 -39.66 -12.41
CA ILE A 12 -48.74 -38.36 -11.66
C ILE A 12 -47.99 -37.26 -12.41
N VAL A 13 -47.88 -37.36 -13.74
CA VAL A 13 -47.33 -36.28 -14.59
C VAL A 13 -48.20 -36.17 -15.83
N GLU A 14 -49.34 -35.47 -15.70
CA GLU A 14 -49.95 -34.60 -16.71
C GLU A 14 -51.29 -34.07 -16.18
N GLU A 15 -51.61 -32.82 -16.54
CA GLU A 15 -52.79 -32.00 -16.19
C GLU A 15 -52.67 -31.02 -15.00
N SER A 16 -52.14 -29.85 -15.38
CA SER A 16 -52.45 -28.46 -15.02
C SER A 16 -53.51 -28.15 -13.96
N ASP A 17 -53.21 -27.19 -13.08
CA ASP A 17 -54.03 -25.97 -13.04
C ASP A 17 -53.24 -24.72 -12.59
N GLU A 18 -53.60 -23.61 -13.22
CA GLU A 18 -53.04 -22.27 -13.13
C GLU A 18 -53.32 -21.60 -11.76
N ASP A 19 -52.61 -20.50 -11.47
CA ASP A 19 -52.75 -19.62 -10.30
C ASP A 19 -52.22 -20.09 -8.93
N ALA A 20 -50.90 -20.16 -8.82
CA ALA A 20 -50.21 -19.68 -7.62
C ALA A 20 -48.76 -19.28 -7.97
N GLN A 21 -48.52 -17.99 -8.25
CA GLN A 21 -47.15 -17.47 -8.32
C GLN A 21 -46.41 -17.75 -7.00
N PRO A 22 -45.28 -18.48 -6.99
CA PRO A 22 -44.38 -18.40 -5.86
C PRO A 22 -43.75 -17.01 -5.92
N LYS A 23 -44.12 -16.12 -4.99
CA LYS A 23 -43.44 -14.84 -4.80
C LYS A 23 -41.94 -15.13 -4.75
N PRO A 24 -41.11 -14.55 -5.64
CA PRO A 24 -39.67 -14.69 -5.50
C PRO A 24 -39.33 -14.13 -4.12
N SER A 25 -38.76 -14.98 -3.26
CA SER A 25 -38.08 -14.49 -2.08
C SER A 25 -37.13 -13.41 -2.58
N LYS A 26 -37.30 -12.19 -2.05
CA LYS A 26 -36.37 -11.10 -2.31
C LYS A 26 -35.02 -11.55 -1.75
N ILE A 27 -34.24 -12.28 -2.55
CA ILE A 27 -32.80 -12.14 -2.52
C ILE A 27 -32.64 -10.65 -2.77
N GLN A 28 -32.37 -9.88 -1.71
CA GLN A 28 -31.83 -8.55 -1.88
C GLN A 28 -30.61 -8.76 -2.75
N LYS A 29 -30.73 -8.48 -4.06
CA LYS A 29 -29.58 -8.12 -4.86
C LYS A 29 -28.95 -7.00 -4.06
N ARG A 30 -27.86 -7.30 -3.35
CA ARG A 30 -27.00 -6.25 -2.83
C ARG A 30 -26.60 -5.49 -4.08
N GLU A 31 -27.19 -4.33 -4.29
CA GLU A 31 -26.74 -3.41 -5.32
C GLU A 31 -25.35 -2.96 -4.87
N PHE A 32 -24.34 -3.68 -5.35
CA PHE A 32 -22.95 -3.29 -5.17
C PHE A 32 -22.81 -1.96 -5.89
N THR A 33 -22.50 -0.89 -5.14
CA THR A 33 -22.24 0.40 -5.75
C THR A 33 -20.81 0.33 -6.28
N VAL A 34 -20.65 0.46 -7.60
CA VAL A 34 -19.34 0.55 -8.25
C VAL A 34 -18.98 2.03 -8.39
N VAL A 35 -17.83 2.42 -7.88
CA VAL A 35 -17.40 3.84 -7.79
C VAL A 35 -15.98 4.00 -8.31
N ASP A 36 -15.69 5.07 -9.03
CA ASP A 36 -14.31 5.53 -9.21
C ASP A 36 -13.87 6.29 -7.95
N PRO A 37 -12.96 5.74 -7.12
CA PRO A 37 -12.56 6.35 -5.85
C PRO A 37 -11.74 7.63 -6.04
N TRP A 38 -11.15 7.85 -7.21
CA TRP A 38 -10.23 8.96 -7.48
C TRP A 38 -10.80 10.02 -8.44
N SER A 39 -12.01 9.82 -8.97
CA SER A 39 -12.68 10.84 -9.79
C SER A 39 -12.87 12.16 -9.04
N ASP A 40 -12.81 13.29 -9.76
CA ASP A 40 -12.99 14.63 -9.20
C ASP A 40 -14.32 14.76 -8.41
N SER A 41 -15.38 14.12 -8.91
CA SER A 41 -16.69 14.09 -8.23
C SER A 41 -16.65 13.34 -6.90
N THR A 42 -16.03 12.16 -6.88
CA THR A 42 -15.91 11.36 -5.64
C THR A 42 -15.06 12.10 -4.64
N MET A 43 -13.89 12.60 -5.06
CA MET A 43 -12.98 13.34 -4.19
C MET A 43 -13.62 14.62 -3.63
N SER A 44 -14.36 15.38 -4.44
CA SER A 44 -15.07 16.58 -3.97
C SER A 44 -16.13 16.25 -2.91
N ASN A 45 -16.87 15.14 -3.10
CA ASN A 45 -17.87 14.67 -2.14
C ASN A 45 -17.21 14.22 -0.82
N LEU A 46 -16.12 13.46 -0.90
CA LEU A 46 -15.37 13.01 0.28
C LEU A 46 -14.78 14.19 1.05
N LEU A 47 -14.14 15.14 0.36
CA LEU A 47 -13.59 16.35 0.97
C LEU A 47 -14.68 17.17 1.69
N THR A 48 -15.88 17.26 1.11
CA THR A 48 -17.02 17.92 1.74
C THR A 48 -17.41 17.22 3.05
N LYS A 49 -17.54 15.88 3.03
CA LYS A 49 -17.87 15.06 4.21
C LYS A 49 -16.88 15.24 5.36
N ILE A 50 -15.57 15.29 5.07
CA ILE A 50 -14.52 15.36 6.11
C ILE A 50 -14.17 16.79 6.54
N SER A 51 -14.58 17.82 5.78
CA SER A 51 -14.16 19.21 5.98
C SER A 51 -14.41 19.76 7.39
N GLY A 52 -15.53 19.38 8.02
CA GLY A 52 -15.87 19.79 9.38
C GLY A 52 -14.95 19.17 10.44
N GLY A 53 -14.48 17.95 10.22
CA GLY A 53 -13.53 17.25 11.08
C GLY A 53 -12.10 17.80 10.93
N LEU A 54 -11.66 18.02 9.69
CA LEU A 54 -10.31 18.52 9.38
C LEU A 54 -9.94 19.79 10.14
N LYS A 55 -10.86 20.76 10.23
CA LYS A 55 -10.62 22.03 10.95
C LYS A 55 -10.32 21.88 12.44
N LYS A 56 -10.67 20.74 13.03
CA LYS A 56 -10.45 20.43 14.46
C LYS A 56 -9.17 19.65 14.70
N LEU A 57 -8.51 19.16 13.65
CA LEU A 57 -7.32 18.32 13.76
C LEU A 57 -6.09 19.19 14.03
N THR A 58 -5.31 18.80 15.03
CA THR A 58 -4.01 19.40 15.31
C THR A 58 -3.12 19.31 14.07
N GLY A 59 -2.45 20.42 13.74
CA GLY A 59 -1.59 20.54 12.56
C GLY A 59 -2.34 20.89 11.27
N TYR A 60 -3.67 21.08 11.28
CA TYR A 60 -4.41 21.54 10.10
C TYR A 60 -4.49 23.07 10.05
N HIS A 61 -3.82 23.67 9.07
CA HIS A 61 -3.81 25.12 8.87
C HIS A 61 -4.43 25.46 7.52
N LYS A 62 -5.54 26.21 7.49
CA LYS A 62 -6.20 26.63 6.26
C LYS A 62 -6.18 28.15 6.09
N SER A 63 -5.82 28.60 4.90
CA SER A 63 -5.90 29.98 4.44
C SER A 63 -6.69 30.03 3.13
N ASN A 64 -7.61 31.00 3.02
CA ASN A 64 -8.32 31.25 1.75
C ASN A 64 -7.50 32.13 0.78
N LYS A 65 -6.28 32.51 1.17
CA LYS A 65 -5.36 33.30 0.33
C LYS A 65 -4.49 32.37 -0.49
N ILE A 66 -4.09 32.84 -1.68
CA ILE A 66 -2.99 32.25 -2.45
C ILE A 66 -1.71 32.36 -1.62
N TYR A 67 -0.83 31.36 -1.74
CA TYR A 67 0.48 31.43 -1.09
C TYR A 67 1.29 32.62 -1.61
N SER A 68 1.71 33.53 -0.72
CA SER A 68 2.38 34.78 -1.07
C SER A 68 3.79 34.91 -0.48
N GLY A 69 4.52 33.80 -0.33
CA GLY A 69 5.91 33.81 0.13
C GLY A 69 6.88 34.47 -0.85
N LYS A 70 8.08 34.80 -0.38
CA LYS A 70 9.15 35.45 -1.18
C LYS A 70 9.52 34.69 -2.45
N VAL A 71 9.35 33.37 -2.45
CA VAL A 71 9.59 32.49 -3.58
C VAL A 71 8.34 31.62 -3.80
N PRO A 72 7.81 31.52 -5.04
CA PRO A 72 6.68 30.62 -5.30
C PRO A 72 7.08 29.17 -5.04
N LEU A 73 6.29 28.44 -4.25
CA LEU A 73 6.53 27.02 -3.93
C LEU A 73 6.44 26.11 -5.16
N THR A 74 5.85 26.60 -6.24
CA THR A 74 5.74 25.90 -7.51
C THR A 74 6.97 26.09 -8.40
N SER A 75 7.98 26.86 -7.98
CA SER A 75 9.21 27.09 -8.74
C SER A 75 10.02 25.79 -8.95
N SER A 76 11.01 25.80 -9.84
CA SER A 76 11.91 24.66 -10.03
C SER A 76 12.70 24.35 -8.77
N HIS A 77 13.17 23.11 -8.60
CA HIS A 77 13.95 22.70 -7.42
C HIS A 77 15.20 23.58 -7.23
N ASN A 78 15.90 23.91 -8.32
CA ASN A 78 17.07 24.77 -8.28
C ASN A 78 16.78 26.19 -7.82
N ALA A 79 15.59 26.73 -8.13
CA ALA A 79 15.20 28.08 -7.72
C ALA A 79 14.90 28.18 -6.22
N LEU A 80 14.41 27.09 -5.61
CA LEU A 80 14.08 27.01 -4.18
C LEU A 80 15.24 26.54 -3.30
N LYS A 81 16.31 25.98 -3.87
CA LYS A 81 17.47 25.53 -3.11
C LYS A 81 18.12 26.70 -2.34
N ASN A 82 18.43 26.47 -1.06
CA ASN A 82 18.99 27.45 -0.12
C ASN A 82 18.09 28.68 0.10
N LYS A 83 16.78 28.55 -0.13
CA LYS A 83 15.80 29.59 0.17
C LYS A 83 15.04 29.26 1.44
N ASP A 84 14.50 30.31 2.05
CA ASP A 84 13.64 30.20 3.21
C ASP A 84 12.18 30.26 2.78
N VAL A 85 11.40 29.30 3.26
CA VAL A 85 9.96 29.21 3.13
C VAL A 85 9.35 29.41 4.51
N GLU A 86 8.35 30.27 4.63
CA GLU A 86 7.64 30.51 5.89
C GLU A 86 6.25 29.91 5.82
N LEU A 87 5.91 29.06 6.79
CA LEU A 87 4.62 28.37 6.91
C LEU A 87 4.22 28.35 8.39
N GLY A 88 3.00 28.75 8.71
CA GLY A 88 2.50 28.69 10.10
C GLY A 88 3.31 29.48 11.14
N GLY A 89 4.11 30.47 10.71
CA GLY A 89 5.01 31.22 11.59
C GLY A 89 6.36 30.52 11.88
N ARG A 90 6.62 29.36 11.27
CA ARG A 90 7.90 28.67 11.30
C ARG A 90 8.66 28.87 10.00
N LYS A 91 9.98 28.83 10.09
CA LYS A 91 10.90 29.07 8.98
C LYS A 91 11.54 27.76 8.53
N TYR A 92 11.37 27.41 7.27
CA TYR A 92 11.92 26.19 6.66
C TYR A 92 13.00 26.56 5.65
N HIS A 93 14.25 26.23 5.97
CA HIS A 93 15.38 26.45 5.07
C HIS A 93 15.57 25.26 4.14
N ILE A 94 15.29 25.44 2.84
CA ILE A 94 15.34 24.37 1.83
C ILE A 94 16.79 23.97 1.53
N LYS A 95 17.17 22.75 1.90
CA LYS A 95 18.51 22.18 1.65
C LYS A 95 18.63 21.55 0.26
N GLY A 96 17.54 21.04 -0.30
CA GLY A 96 17.52 20.37 -1.60
C GLY A 96 16.23 19.60 -1.86
N SER A 97 16.21 18.82 -2.94
CA SER A 97 15.09 17.95 -3.33
C SER A 97 15.49 16.48 -3.19
N PRO A 98 14.83 15.69 -2.32
CA PRO A 98 15.11 14.26 -2.21
C PRO A 98 14.65 13.45 -3.43
N GLY A 99 13.76 14.01 -4.26
CA GLY A 99 13.22 13.36 -5.45
C GLY A 99 12.12 14.21 -6.09
N THR A 100 11.69 13.81 -7.29
CA THR A 100 10.55 14.41 -8.01
C THR A 100 9.49 13.33 -8.18
N GLY A 101 8.31 13.49 -7.57
CA GLY A 101 7.14 12.65 -7.85
C GLY A 101 6.29 13.27 -8.97
N ALA A 102 5.51 12.46 -9.68
CA ALA A 102 4.65 12.94 -10.77
C ALA A 102 3.59 13.97 -10.31
N PHE A 103 3.16 13.90 -9.05
CA PHE A 103 2.02 14.68 -8.51
C PHE A 103 2.41 15.71 -7.44
N ALA A 104 3.66 15.70 -6.96
CA ALA A 104 4.10 16.60 -5.90
C ALA A 104 5.61 16.89 -5.96
N LYS A 105 5.99 18.08 -5.51
CA LYS A 105 7.40 18.45 -5.33
C LYS A 105 7.81 18.21 -3.89
N LEU A 106 8.90 17.46 -3.70
CA LEU A 106 9.44 17.15 -2.38
C LEU A 106 10.71 17.96 -2.11
N TYR A 107 10.80 18.55 -0.91
CA TYR A 107 11.96 19.31 -0.47
C TYR A 107 12.44 18.84 0.90
N LYS A 108 13.76 18.74 1.08
CA LYS A 108 14.40 18.57 2.38
C LYS A 108 14.61 19.94 2.98
N ALA A 109 14.15 20.17 4.21
CA ALA A 109 14.30 21.45 4.88
C ALA A 109 14.75 21.30 6.34
N SER A 110 15.48 22.28 6.86
CA SER A 110 15.69 22.46 8.31
C SER A 110 14.73 23.48 8.88
N VAL A 111 14.27 23.26 10.11
CA VAL A 111 13.24 24.07 10.77
C VAL A 111 13.86 25.09 11.73
N ASP A 112 13.41 26.35 11.67
CA ASP A 112 13.75 27.45 12.59
C ASP A 112 15.27 27.64 12.83
N GLY A 113 16.08 27.32 11.82
CA GLY A 113 17.54 27.40 11.89
C GLY A 113 18.21 26.24 12.62
N ASN A 114 17.45 25.30 13.19
CA ASN A 114 17.97 24.06 13.77
C ASN A 114 18.39 23.09 12.66
N THR A 115 19.69 22.86 12.52
CA THR A 115 20.22 21.99 11.46
C THR A 115 19.96 20.50 11.67
N GLU A 116 19.55 20.10 12.87
CA GLU A 116 19.25 18.71 13.25
C GLU A 116 17.76 18.37 13.03
N GLU A 117 16.86 19.36 13.12
CA GLU A 117 15.43 19.17 12.84
C GLU A 117 15.19 19.21 11.33
N ILE A 118 15.19 18.03 10.70
CA ILE A 118 15.02 17.85 9.26
C ILE A 118 13.64 17.30 8.94
N VAL A 119 12.96 17.99 8.02
CA VAL A 119 11.63 17.63 7.53
C VAL A 119 11.61 17.49 6.01
N ALA A 120 10.61 16.78 5.52
CA ALA A 120 10.25 16.71 4.12
C ALA A 120 9.01 17.58 3.87
N LEU A 121 9.13 18.58 2.99
CA LEU A 121 8.02 19.41 2.55
C LEU A 121 7.46 18.86 1.23
N LYS A 122 6.23 18.36 1.24
CA LYS A 122 5.53 17.90 0.03
C LYS A 122 4.54 18.98 -0.41
N VAL A 123 4.87 19.63 -1.53
CA VAL A 123 4.05 20.70 -2.12
C VAL A 123 3.17 20.10 -3.21
N GLN A 124 1.86 20.34 -3.11
CA GLN A 124 0.83 19.86 -4.02
C GLN A 124 0.09 21.03 -4.67
N LYS A 125 -0.17 20.92 -5.96
CA LYS A 125 -0.95 21.87 -6.75
C LYS A 125 -1.93 21.10 -7.65
N PRO A 126 -3.25 21.30 -7.55
CA PRO A 126 -3.94 22.19 -6.61
C PRO A 126 -3.81 21.72 -5.15
N ALA A 127 -4.38 22.49 -4.21
CA ALA A 127 -4.41 22.12 -2.81
C ALA A 127 -5.16 20.79 -2.59
N PHE A 128 -4.55 19.88 -1.83
CA PHE A 128 -5.03 18.51 -1.67
C PHE A 128 -4.99 18.06 -0.19
N PRO A 129 -5.98 18.47 0.63
CA PRO A 129 -6.00 18.15 2.06
C PRO A 129 -6.34 16.68 2.38
N TRP A 130 -6.74 15.90 1.37
CA TRP A 130 -7.09 14.48 1.53
C TRP A 130 -5.95 13.65 2.08
N GLU A 131 -4.72 13.87 1.61
CA GLU A 131 -3.56 13.12 2.08
C GLU A 131 -3.31 13.33 3.58
N PHE A 132 -3.52 14.55 4.10
CA PHE A 132 -3.44 14.82 5.54
C PHE A 132 -4.53 14.07 6.32
N TYR A 133 -5.75 14.01 5.78
CA TYR A 133 -6.82 13.23 6.39
C TYR A 133 -6.45 11.76 6.54
N MET A 134 -5.85 11.16 5.51
CA MET A 134 -5.39 9.77 5.56
C MET A 134 -4.38 9.57 6.70
N TYR A 135 -3.37 10.44 6.83
CA TYR A 135 -2.42 10.37 7.96
C TYR A 135 -3.12 10.38 9.32
N ARG A 136 -4.13 11.22 9.51
CA ARG A 136 -4.91 11.28 10.77
C ARG A 136 -5.76 10.03 11.01
N GLN A 137 -6.26 9.37 9.96
CA GLN A 137 -6.93 8.07 10.10
C GLN A 137 -5.96 6.98 10.54
N LEU A 138 -4.72 6.99 10.03
CA LEU A 138 -3.67 6.08 10.48
C LEU A 138 -3.37 6.28 11.97
N ASP A 139 -3.23 7.53 12.42
CA ASP A 139 -2.99 7.85 13.84
C ASP A 139 -4.13 7.39 14.75
N THR A 140 -5.37 7.37 14.24
CA THR A 140 -6.56 7.02 15.03
C THR A 140 -6.78 5.52 15.10
N ARG A 141 -6.45 4.78 14.03
CA ARG A 141 -6.89 3.40 13.84
C ARG A 141 -5.77 2.37 14.00
N ILE A 142 -4.52 2.78 13.83
CA ILE A 142 -3.35 1.89 13.92
C ILE A 142 -2.74 2.04 15.32
N SER A 143 -2.33 0.92 15.91
CA SER A 143 -1.67 0.91 17.21
C SER A 143 -0.36 1.71 17.20
N ASP A 144 -0.03 2.36 18.32
CA ASP A 144 1.21 3.15 18.46
C ASP A 144 2.47 2.32 18.16
N ILE A 145 2.41 1.00 18.37
CA ILE A 145 3.51 0.06 18.08
C ILE A 145 3.74 -0.06 16.57
N GLN A 146 2.68 -0.15 15.78
CA GLN A 146 2.76 -0.33 14.33
C GLN A 146 2.80 1.00 13.56
N ARG A 147 2.32 2.08 14.17
CA ARG A 147 2.20 3.40 13.54
C ARG A 147 3.49 3.91 12.89
N PRO A 148 4.71 3.68 13.42
CA PRO A 148 5.97 4.11 12.80
C PRO A 148 6.24 3.51 11.41
N SER A 149 5.61 2.38 11.06
CA SER A 149 5.71 1.77 9.72
C SER A 149 4.96 2.54 8.63
N TYR A 150 4.27 3.61 8.99
CA TYR A 150 3.58 4.49 8.05
C TYR A 150 4.09 5.91 8.26
N GLY A 151 4.27 6.67 7.18
CA GLY A 151 4.76 8.04 7.25
C GLY A 151 3.97 8.90 8.24
N TYR A 152 4.57 10.00 8.65
CA TYR A 152 3.93 10.95 9.56
C TYR A 152 3.97 12.36 8.97
N ALA A 153 2.80 12.99 8.93
CA ALA A 153 2.66 14.41 8.64
C ALA A 153 2.45 15.16 9.96
N HIS A 154 3.36 16.06 10.30
CA HIS A 154 3.26 16.92 11.49
C HIS A 154 2.12 17.92 11.32
N GLU A 155 2.04 18.51 10.14
CA GLU A 155 1.10 19.59 9.82
C GLU A 155 0.86 19.67 8.30
N VAL A 156 -0.24 20.31 7.94
CA VAL A 156 -0.57 20.70 6.57
C VAL A 156 -0.96 22.17 6.53
N HIS A 157 -0.40 22.90 5.56
CA HIS A 157 -0.79 24.26 5.25
C HIS A 157 -1.52 24.29 3.92
N VAL A 158 -2.83 24.52 3.97
CA VAL A 158 -3.74 24.54 2.83
C VAL A 158 -4.01 25.99 2.43
N PHE A 159 -3.50 26.41 1.27
CA PHE A 159 -3.76 27.70 0.64
C PHE A 159 -4.81 27.54 -0.47
N ALA A 160 -5.21 28.64 -1.11
CA ALA A 160 -6.19 28.61 -2.20
C ALA A 160 -5.68 27.87 -3.44
N ASP A 161 -4.37 27.87 -3.69
CA ASP A 161 -3.75 27.32 -4.90
C ASP A 161 -2.87 26.09 -4.65
N VAL A 162 -2.34 25.93 -3.43
CA VAL A 162 -1.42 24.84 -3.06
C VAL A 162 -1.69 24.31 -1.66
N SER A 163 -1.27 23.07 -1.40
CA SER A 163 -1.08 22.57 -0.03
C SER A 163 0.37 22.17 0.20
N VAL A 164 0.83 22.33 1.44
CA VAL A 164 2.16 21.89 1.87
C VAL A 164 2.02 20.97 3.07
N LEU A 165 2.41 19.72 2.91
CA LEU A 165 2.56 18.78 4.02
C LEU A 165 3.98 18.88 4.57
N VAL A 166 4.10 18.95 5.90
CA VAL A 166 5.38 18.85 6.61
C VAL A 166 5.47 17.46 7.20
N CYS A 167 6.36 16.63 6.66
CA CYS A 167 6.49 15.22 7.01
C CYS A 167 7.84 14.90 7.65
N ASN A 168 7.93 13.76 8.34
CA ASN A 168 9.21 13.18 8.73
C ASN A 168 10.11 13.01 7.50
N PHE A 169 11.40 13.32 7.64
CA PHE A 169 12.42 12.97 6.66
C PHE A 169 13.17 11.71 7.11
N LEU A 170 13.18 10.67 6.27
CA LEU A 170 13.98 9.47 6.50
C LEU A 170 15.15 9.42 5.49
N PRO A 171 16.39 9.14 5.93
CA PRO A 171 17.57 9.42 5.12
C PRO A 171 18.03 8.28 4.20
N TYR A 172 17.42 7.08 4.27
CA TYR A 172 17.98 5.87 3.64
C TYR A 172 17.39 5.53 2.27
N GLY A 173 16.68 6.47 1.64
CA GLY A 173 16.08 6.26 0.32
C GLY A 173 14.90 5.29 0.33
N THR A 174 14.49 4.90 -0.87
CA THR A 174 13.34 4.03 -1.13
C THR A 174 13.74 2.56 -1.30
N LEU A 175 12.77 1.65 -1.22
CA LEU A 175 12.99 0.24 -1.57
C LEU A 175 13.37 0.10 -3.05
N LEU A 176 12.92 1.01 -3.92
CA LEU A 176 13.36 1.04 -5.31
C LEU A 176 14.87 1.36 -5.42
N ASP A 177 15.37 2.32 -4.65
CA ASP A 177 16.81 2.60 -4.58
C ASP A 177 17.60 1.38 -4.09
N ALA A 178 17.06 0.66 -3.11
CA ALA A 178 17.65 -0.58 -2.62
C ALA A 178 17.68 -1.68 -3.69
N ILE A 179 16.61 -1.87 -4.47
CA ILE A 179 16.59 -2.81 -5.60
C ILE A 179 17.61 -2.39 -6.66
N ASN A 180 17.59 -1.12 -7.08
CA ASN A 180 18.47 -0.59 -8.12
C ASN A 180 19.95 -0.65 -7.74
N SER A 181 20.31 -0.45 -6.48
CA SER A 181 21.71 -0.55 -6.03
C SER A 181 22.32 -1.94 -6.26
N HIS A 182 21.51 -3.01 -6.24
CA HIS A 182 21.98 -4.35 -6.59
C HIS A 182 22.11 -4.51 -8.12
N LEU A 183 21.16 -3.97 -8.89
CA LEU A 183 21.15 -4.06 -10.35
C LEU A 183 22.33 -3.31 -10.98
N VAL A 184 22.72 -2.16 -10.42
CA VAL A 184 23.88 -1.37 -10.88
C VAL A 184 25.18 -2.18 -10.83
N VAL A 185 25.31 -3.11 -9.88
CA VAL A 185 26.47 -4.01 -9.78
C VAL A 185 26.24 -5.37 -10.45
N GLY A 186 25.19 -5.50 -11.27
CA GLY A 186 24.85 -6.72 -12.00
C GLY A 186 24.37 -7.87 -11.10
N GLN A 187 23.83 -7.56 -9.92
CA GLN A 187 23.33 -8.54 -8.97
C GLN A 187 21.83 -8.36 -8.72
N HIS A 188 21.18 -9.42 -8.24
CA HIS A 188 19.82 -9.34 -7.70
C HIS A 188 19.90 -9.26 -6.17
N MET A 189 18.81 -8.80 -5.54
CA MET A 189 18.70 -8.83 -4.09
C MET A 189 18.76 -10.28 -3.57
N ASP A 190 19.43 -10.48 -2.43
CA ASP A 190 19.47 -11.80 -1.81
C ASP A 190 18.06 -12.21 -1.33
N GLU A 191 17.72 -13.49 -1.47
CA GLU A 191 16.39 -13.99 -1.11
C GLU A 191 16.04 -13.69 0.36
N VAL A 192 17.02 -13.71 1.27
CA VAL A 192 16.78 -13.40 2.69
C VAL A 192 16.31 -11.95 2.88
N LEU A 193 16.87 -10.99 2.14
CA LEU A 193 16.37 -9.61 2.13
C LEU A 193 15.00 -9.52 1.48
N CYS A 194 14.78 -10.23 0.37
CA CYS A 194 13.47 -10.27 -0.31
C CYS A 194 12.36 -10.76 0.64
N ILE A 195 12.64 -11.82 1.41
CA ILE A 195 11.73 -12.40 2.40
C ILE A 195 11.47 -11.41 3.53
N TYR A 196 12.53 -10.76 4.06
CA TYR A 196 12.39 -9.75 5.09
C TYR A 196 11.44 -8.62 4.66
N TYR A 197 11.69 -7.99 3.51
CA TYR A 197 10.81 -6.92 3.03
C TYR A 197 9.42 -7.41 2.64
N THR A 198 9.27 -8.66 2.21
CA THR A 198 7.95 -9.25 1.97
C THR A 198 7.16 -9.40 3.27
N ILE A 199 7.80 -9.79 4.37
CA ILE A 199 7.18 -9.82 5.71
C ILE A 199 6.73 -8.42 6.13
N GLU A 200 7.56 -7.40 5.91
CA GLU A 200 7.21 -5.99 6.17
C GLU A 200 5.95 -5.57 5.42
N MET A 201 5.93 -5.80 4.11
CA MET A 201 4.81 -5.44 3.25
C MET A 201 3.53 -6.20 3.63
N LEU A 202 3.63 -7.49 3.92
CA LEU A 202 2.48 -8.30 4.36
C LEU A 202 1.91 -7.77 5.69
N HIS A 203 2.77 -7.40 6.64
CA HIS A 203 2.32 -6.84 7.91
C HIS A 203 1.66 -5.47 7.75
N MET A 204 2.20 -4.63 6.86
CA MET A 204 1.61 -3.34 6.52
C MET A 204 0.20 -3.51 5.95
N LEU A 205 0.04 -4.34 4.92
CA LEU A 205 -1.26 -4.55 4.30
C LEU A 205 -2.25 -5.25 5.24
N GLU A 206 -1.81 -6.24 6.02
CA GLU A 206 -2.66 -6.87 7.05
C GLU A 206 -3.26 -5.82 7.98
N THR A 207 -2.43 -4.88 8.44
CA THR A 207 -2.85 -3.82 9.38
C THR A 207 -3.77 -2.83 8.71
N LEU A 208 -3.40 -2.27 7.55
CA LEU A 208 -4.22 -1.29 6.82
C LEU A 208 -5.60 -1.84 6.46
N HIS A 209 -5.63 -3.05 5.92
CA HIS A 209 -6.86 -3.67 5.45
C HIS A 209 -7.78 -4.01 6.63
N SER A 210 -7.22 -4.40 7.78
CA SER A 210 -7.99 -4.65 9.00
C SER A 210 -8.72 -3.41 9.56
N VAL A 211 -8.26 -2.20 9.21
CA VAL A 211 -8.86 -0.92 9.64
C VAL A 211 -9.59 -0.18 8.53
N GLY A 212 -9.83 -0.84 7.39
CA GLY A 212 -10.60 -0.29 6.28
C GLY A 212 -9.84 0.76 5.46
N ILE A 213 -8.51 0.68 5.38
CA ILE A 213 -7.69 1.59 4.58
C ILE A 213 -7.04 0.82 3.42
N ILE A 214 -7.11 1.38 2.22
CA ILE A 214 -6.38 0.94 1.03
C ILE A 214 -5.34 2.02 0.72
N HIS A 215 -4.10 1.62 0.39
CA HIS A 215 -3.07 2.56 0.00
C HIS A 215 -3.28 3.09 -1.43
N GLY A 216 -3.59 2.20 -2.37
CA GLY A 216 -3.99 2.54 -3.74
C GLY A 216 -2.84 2.84 -4.71
N ASP A 217 -1.62 3.02 -4.20
CA ASP A 217 -0.38 3.19 -4.98
C ASP A 217 0.80 2.43 -4.34
N PHE A 218 0.57 1.16 -3.98
CA PHE A 218 1.54 0.34 -3.23
C PHE A 218 2.68 -0.14 -4.13
N LYS A 219 3.82 0.57 -4.09
CA LYS A 219 4.98 0.39 -4.99
C LYS A 219 6.31 0.71 -4.29
N PRO A 220 7.46 0.29 -4.82
CA PRO A 220 8.73 0.38 -4.09
C PRO A 220 9.21 1.82 -3.88
N ASP A 221 8.81 2.77 -4.74
CA ASP A 221 9.09 4.21 -4.60
C ASP A 221 8.41 4.83 -3.36
N ASN A 222 7.27 4.27 -2.95
CA ASN A 222 6.47 4.75 -1.83
C ASN A 222 6.85 4.07 -0.51
N MET A 223 7.93 3.29 -0.48
CA MET A 223 8.41 2.60 0.72
C MET A 223 9.82 3.08 1.05
N LEU A 224 9.96 3.84 2.13
CA LEU A 224 11.27 4.26 2.61
C LEU A 224 11.92 3.13 3.40
N VAL A 225 13.21 2.90 3.18
CA VAL A 225 13.98 1.89 3.91
C VAL A 225 14.30 2.41 5.31
N CYS A 226 14.12 1.54 6.30
CA CYS A 226 14.36 1.83 7.70
C CYS A 226 15.27 0.75 8.30
N TYR A 227 16.26 1.15 9.08
CA TYR A 227 17.18 0.20 9.72
C TYR A 227 16.93 0.14 11.22
N PRO A 228 16.95 -1.07 11.80
CA PRO A 228 16.81 -1.21 13.24
C PRO A 228 17.99 -0.54 13.96
N SER A 229 17.72 -0.04 15.17
CA SER A 229 18.74 0.54 16.06
C SER A 229 19.63 -0.53 16.69
N GLU A 230 19.12 -1.74 16.82
CA GLU A 230 19.76 -2.90 17.42
C GLU A 230 19.76 -4.07 16.43
N GLU A 231 20.61 -5.08 16.67
CA GLU A 231 20.60 -6.30 15.87
C GLU A 231 19.29 -7.07 16.03
N ILE A 232 18.82 -7.64 14.92
CA ILE A 232 17.63 -8.50 14.90
C ILE A 232 18.04 -9.86 15.48
N THR A 233 17.33 -10.33 16.50
CA THR A 233 17.48 -11.67 17.07
C THR A 233 16.27 -12.53 16.67
N ASP A 234 16.38 -13.85 16.83
CA ASP A 234 15.25 -14.76 16.57
C ASP A 234 14.01 -14.37 17.40
N ASP A 235 14.22 -13.95 18.66
CA ASP A 235 13.13 -13.52 19.55
C ASP A 235 12.49 -12.22 19.08
N THR A 236 13.29 -11.21 18.72
CA THR A 236 12.74 -9.93 18.23
C THR A 236 12.09 -10.08 16.86
N PHE A 237 12.55 -11.02 16.03
CA PHE A 237 11.94 -11.33 14.74
C PHE A 237 10.61 -12.09 14.86
N ARG A 238 10.48 -12.98 15.86
CA ARG A 238 9.25 -13.72 16.17
C ARG A 238 8.20 -12.85 16.83
N SER A 239 8.62 -11.82 17.55
CA SER A 239 7.72 -10.92 18.27
C SER A 239 6.72 -10.26 17.32
N GLU A 240 5.43 -10.39 17.61
CA GLU A 240 4.38 -9.63 16.92
C GLU A 240 4.44 -8.14 17.29
N THR A 241 5.08 -7.79 18.41
CA THR A 241 5.27 -6.42 18.87
C THR A 241 6.70 -5.98 18.64
N ARG A 242 6.87 -4.96 17.79
CA ARG A 242 8.17 -4.34 17.54
C ARG A 242 8.57 -3.45 18.72
N SER A 243 9.68 -3.75 19.37
CA SER A 243 10.25 -2.88 20.40
C SER A 243 10.95 -1.65 19.80
N GLY A 244 11.48 -1.76 18.58
CA GLY A 244 12.16 -0.67 17.87
C GLY A 244 11.24 0.12 16.94
N GLN A 245 11.28 1.46 17.03
CA GLN A 245 10.67 2.37 16.07
C GLN A 245 11.48 2.43 14.77
N ASN A 246 10.83 2.75 13.64
CA ASN A 246 11.47 3.01 12.35
C ASN A 246 12.45 1.90 11.90
N GLN A 247 11.95 0.67 11.77
CA GLN A 247 12.69 -0.47 11.25
C GLN A 247 11.95 -1.12 10.07
N GLY A 248 12.70 -1.73 9.14
CA GLY A 248 12.18 -2.40 7.96
C GLY A 248 11.78 -1.42 6.87
N LEU A 249 10.48 -1.12 6.78
CA LEU A 249 9.93 -0.19 5.79
C LEU A 249 9.03 0.87 6.45
N CYS A 250 8.95 2.04 5.82
CA CYS A 250 7.98 3.09 6.14
C CYS A 250 7.19 3.46 4.87
N LEU A 251 5.89 3.16 4.86
CA LEU A 251 5.01 3.44 3.73
C LEU A 251 4.57 4.92 3.72
N ILE A 252 4.80 5.60 2.61
CA ILE A 252 4.52 7.03 2.41
C ILE A 252 3.60 7.25 1.20
N ASP A 253 3.24 8.51 0.98
CA ASP A 253 2.40 8.96 -0.14
C ASP A 253 0.95 8.42 -0.12
N TRP A 254 0.13 9.04 0.72
CA TRP A 254 -1.28 8.70 0.85
C TRP A 254 -2.17 9.47 -0.13
N GLY A 255 -1.59 9.97 -1.24
CA GLY A 255 -2.30 10.75 -2.24
C GLY A 255 -3.45 9.98 -2.90
N ARG A 256 -3.28 8.66 -3.07
CA ARG A 256 -4.27 7.72 -3.61
C ARG A 256 -4.96 6.86 -2.53
N GLY A 257 -4.70 7.14 -1.26
CA GLY A 257 -5.28 6.39 -0.15
C GLY A 257 -6.82 6.44 -0.18
N ILE A 258 -7.46 5.33 0.14
CA ILE A 258 -8.92 5.20 0.19
C ILE A 258 -9.32 4.80 1.61
N ASP A 259 -10.20 5.59 2.22
CA ASP A 259 -10.89 5.20 3.44
C ASP A 259 -12.22 4.53 3.09
N VAL A 260 -12.24 3.19 3.18
CA VAL A 260 -13.40 2.37 2.81
C VAL A 260 -14.60 2.70 3.69
N ASN A 261 -14.39 3.19 4.91
CA ASN A 261 -15.47 3.53 5.84
C ASN A 261 -16.26 4.80 5.45
N LEU A 262 -15.79 5.57 4.47
CA LEU A 262 -16.54 6.71 3.92
C LEU A 262 -17.55 6.32 2.82
N PHE A 263 -17.52 5.06 2.41
CA PHE A 263 -18.39 4.47 1.41
C PHE A 263 -19.42 3.52 2.04
N PRO A 264 -20.58 3.31 1.39
CA PRO A 264 -21.51 2.27 1.82
C PRO A 264 -20.85 0.89 1.92
N ALA A 265 -21.25 0.09 2.90
CA ALA A 265 -20.74 -1.27 3.06
C ALA A 265 -20.97 -2.10 1.78
N GLY A 266 -19.92 -2.79 1.32
CA GLY A 266 -19.93 -3.54 0.06
C GLY A 266 -19.72 -2.68 -1.19
N THR A 267 -19.25 -1.44 -1.07
CA THR A 267 -18.80 -0.68 -2.23
C THR A 267 -17.59 -1.37 -2.87
N GLU A 268 -17.58 -1.45 -4.20
CA GLU A 268 -16.43 -1.86 -4.98
C GLU A 268 -15.98 -0.71 -5.89
N PHE A 269 -14.74 -0.77 -6.33
CA PHE A 269 -14.11 0.29 -7.09
C PHE A 269 -13.87 -0.11 -8.54
N LEU A 270 -14.04 0.83 -9.45
CA LEU A 270 -13.71 0.67 -10.87
C LEU A 270 -12.97 1.91 -11.36
N ALA A 271 -11.66 1.83 -11.33
CA ALA A 271 -10.73 2.84 -11.85
C ALA A 271 -9.37 2.20 -12.10
N ASP A 272 -8.53 2.83 -12.92
CA ASP A 272 -7.12 2.49 -13.06
C ASP A 272 -6.28 3.26 -12.04
N CYS A 273 -5.31 2.59 -11.41
CA CYS A 273 -4.34 3.25 -10.53
C CYS A 273 -3.41 4.19 -11.32
N GLY A 274 -3.33 4.08 -12.65
CA GLY A 274 -2.57 4.96 -13.53
C GLY A 274 -1.05 4.83 -13.37
N THR A 275 -0.59 3.82 -12.64
CA THR A 275 0.84 3.49 -12.46
C THR A 275 1.16 2.28 -13.34
N SER A 276 1.94 2.50 -14.40
CA SER A 276 2.34 1.43 -15.34
C SER A 276 2.96 0.25 -14.58
N GLY A 277 2.51 -0.97 -14.88
CA GLY A 277 2.97 -2.20 -14.23
C GLY A 277 2.31 -2.51 -12.88
N PHE A 278 1.49 -1.61 -12.32
CA PHE A 278 0.82 -1.76 -11.02
C PHE A 278 -0.71 -1.84 -11.10
N SER A 279 -1.30 -1.79 -12.31
CA SER A 279 -2.73 -2.04 -12.49
C SER A 279 -3.04 -3.51 -12.16
N CYS A 280 -3.89 -3.76 -11.17
CA CYS A 280 -4.18 -5.14 -10.73
C CYS A 280 -4.96 -5.93 -11.79
N ILE A 281 -5.06 -7.24 -11.61
CA ILE A 281 -5.73 -8.14 -12.57
C ILE A 281 -7.17 -7.70 -12.84
N GLU A 282 -7.89 -7.27 -11.80
CA GLU A 282 -9.23 -6.73 -11.92
C GLU A 282 -9.26 -5.52 -12.85
N MET A 283 -8.34 -4.56 -12.67
CA MET A 283 -8.24 -3.38 -13.55
C MET A 283 -7.93 -3.79 -15.00
N GLN A 284 -7.00 -4.73 -15.20
CA GLN A 284 -6.61 -5.21 -16.53
C GLN A 284 -7.75 -5.92 -17.28
N GLU A 285 -8.71 -6.49 -16.55
CA GLU A 285 -9.88 -7.19 -17.08
C GLU A 285 -11.19 -6.38 -16.95
N GLU A 286 -11.09 -5.08 -16.64
CA GLU A 286 -12.24 -4.18 -16.47
C GLU A 286 -13.26 -4.67 -15.42
N ARG A 287 -12.77 -5.35 -14.38
CA ARG A 287 -13.55 -5.82 -13.22
C ARG A 287 -13.43 -4.85 -12.06
N SER A 288 -14.44 -4.86 -11.19
CA SER A 288 -14.41 -4.13 -9.93
C SER A 288 -13.40 -4.74 -8.95
N TRP A 289 -12.86 -3.90 -8.06
CA TRP A 289 -11.82 -4.26 -7.11
C TRP A 289 -11.98 -3.53 -5.77
N THR A 290 -11.30 -4.00 -4.73
CA THR A 290 -11.20 -3.35 -3.41
C THR A 290 -9.74 -3.39 -2.93
N TYR A 291 -9.39 -4.34 -2.07
CA TYR A 291 -8.04 -4.47 -1.50
C TYR A 291 -7.01 -5.07 -2.49
N GLN A 292 -7.48 -5.62 -3.61
CA GLN A 292 -6.67 -6.25 -4.64
C GLN A 292 -5.60 -5.32 -5.23
N VAL A 293 -5.87 -4.01 -5.29
CA VAL A 293 -4.89 -3.02 -5.80
C VAL A 293 -3.59 -3.05 -4.99
N ASP A 294 -3.68 -3.19 -3.66
CA ASP A 294 -2.52 -3.20 -2.77
C ASP A 294 -1.81 -4.56 -2.79
N THR A 295 -2.57 -5.66 -2.73
CA THR A 295 -1.98 -7.01 -2.72
C THR A 295 -1.31 -7.34 -4.05
N PHE A 296 -1.85 -6.83 -5.15
CA PHE A 296 -1.19 -6.88 -6.45
C PHE A 296 0.11 -6.09 -6.45
N GLY A 297 0.11 -4.87 -5.92
CA GLY A 297 1.32 -4.06 -5.75
C GLY A 297 2.41 -4.77 -4.96
N LEU A 298 2.04 -5.48 -3.88
CA LEU A 298 2.97 -6.32 -3.12
C LEU A 298 3.58 -7.42 -4.00
N CYS A 299 2.79 -8.12 -4.81
CA CYS A 299 3.31 -9.12 -5.75
C CYS A 299 4.30 -8.51 -6.76
N VAL A 300 3.99 -7.34 -7.31
CA VAL A 300 4.90 -6.62 -8.23
C VAL A 300 6.21 -6.31 -7.52
N VAL A 301 6.17 -5.74 -6.30
CA VAL A 301 7.39 -5.40 -5.53
C VAL A 301 8.21 -6.65 -5.19
N ALA A 302 7.56 -7.73 -4.73
CA ALA A 302 8.23 -9.01 -4.44
C ALA A 302 8.93 -9.58 -5.69
N HIS A 303 8.27 -9.52 -6.84
CA HIS A 303 8.85 -9.94 -8.12
C HIS A 303 10.05 -9.08 -8.51
N MET A 304 9.95 -7.75 -8.39
CA MET A 304 11.05 -6.83 -8.67
C MET A 304 12.26 -7.08 -7.77
N MET A 305 12.07 -7.38 -6.49
CA MET A 305 13.18 -7.74 -5.60
C MET A 305 13.87 -9.03 -6.03
N LEU A 306 13.11 -10.06 -6.40
CA LEU A 306 13.62 -11.38 -6.79
C LEU A 306 14.32 -11.38 -8.16
N HIS A 307 13.72 -10.69 -9.13
CA HIS A 307 14.11 -10.79 -10.54
C HIS A 307 14.76 -9.51 -11.09
N GLY A 308 14.60 -8.37 -10.43
CA GLY A 308 15.13 -7.09 -10.92
C GLY A 308 14.36 -6.50 -12.10
N GLU A 309 13.17 -7.03 -12.39
CA GLU A 309 12.36 -6.66 -13.56
C GLU A 309 10.87 -6.63 -13.23
N GLU A 310 10.10 -5.94 -14.08
CA GLU A 310 8.65 -5.79 -13.94
C GLU A 310 7.94 -7.15 -14.00
N MET A 311 6.87 -7.29 -13.20
CA MET A 311 6.10 -8.52 -13.15
C MET A 311 5.19 -8.67 -14.37
N SER A 312 5.40 -9.73 -15.16
CA SER A 312 4.47 -10.15 -16.21
C SER A 312 3.64 -11.34 -15.75
N ILE A 313 2.34 -11.33 -16.05
CA ILE A 313 1.39 -12.36 -15.59
C ILE A 313 1.05 -13.35 -16.72
N ALA A 314 0.94 -14.63 -16.39
CA ALA A 314 0.33 -15.66 -17.21
C ALA A 314 -1.03 -16.06 -16.65
N LYS A 315 -2.05 -16.12 -17.53
CA LYS A 315 -3.35 -16.72 -17.24
C LYS A 315 -3.32 -18.19 -17.65
N VAL A 316 -3.38 -19.09 -16.68
CA VAL A 316 -3.30 -20.55 -16.88
C VAL A 316 -4.62 -21.24 -16.51
N PRO A 317 -4.97 -22.36 -17.18
CA PRO A 317 -6.14 -23.14 -16.79
C PRO A 317 -6.01 -23.65 -15.34
N GLY A 318 -7.04 -23.41 -14.55
CA GLY A 318 -7.19 -23.89 -13.18
C GLY A 318 -8.04 -25.16 -13.08
N THR A 319 -8.35 -25.56 -11.86
CA THR A 319 -9.25 -26.69 -11.60
C THR A 319 -10.70 -26.31 -11.89
N GLY A 320 -11.49 -27.25 -12.40
CA GLY A 320 -12.92 -27.05 -12.65
C GLY A 320 -13.28 -26.04 -13.75
N GLY A 321 -12.37 -25.75 -14.68
CA GLY A 321 -12.60 -24.78 -15.76
C GLY A 321 -12.38 -23.31 -15.37
N SER A 322 -11.88 -23.06 -14.16
CA SER A 322 -11.43 -21.73 -13.74
C SER A 322 -10.10 -21.33 -14.41
N TYR A 323 -9.69 -20.08 -14.25
CA TYR A 323 -8.35 -19.61 -14.60
C TYR A 323 -7.60 -19.21 -13.33
N MET A 324 -6.28 -19.39 -13.33
CA MET A 324 -5.37 -18.88 -12.31
C MET A 324 -4.33 -17.96 -12.94
N TYR A 325 -3.91 -16.95 -12.19
CA TYR A 325 -2.88 -16.00 -12.54
C TYR A 325 -1.61 -16.33 -11.76
N GLN A 326 -0.47 -16.30 -12.46
CA GLN A 326 0.85 -16.49 -11.87
C GLN A 326 1.90 -15.64 -12.62
N PRO A 327 3.03 -15.29 -11.98
CA PRO A 327 4.15 -14.68 -12.69
C PRO A 327 4.69 -15.58 -13.81
N LYS A 328 5.10 -14.98 -14.94
CA LYS A 328 5.68 -15.72 -16.09
C LYS A 328 7.06 -16.28 -15.78
N LEU A 329 7.86 -15.55 -15.00
CA LEU A 329 9.23 -15.94 -14.72
C LEU A 329 9.30 -17.05 -13.68
N SER A 330 10.17 -18.02 -13.93
CA SER A 330 10.40 -19.14 -13.02
C SER A 330 11.28 -18.73 -11.85
N PHE A 331 10.95 -19.22 -10.66
CA PHE A 331 11.81 -19.11 -9.49
C PHE A 331 13.12 -19.87 -9.66
N LYS A 332 14.22 -19.34 -9.10
CA LYS A 332 15.51 -20.03 -9.07
C LYS A 332 15.41 -21.28 -8.19
N ARG A 333 16.08 -22.36 -8.60
CA ARG A 333 16.00 -23.69 -7.95
C ARG A 333 16.41 -23.72 -6.48
N TYR A 334 17.24 -22.77 -6.05
CA TYR A 334 17.80 -22.70 -4.70
C TYR A 334 16.98 -21.79 -3.76
N TRP A 335 15.91 -21.18 -4.27
CA TRP A 335 14.96 -20.42 -3.47
C TRP A 335 13.94 -21.34 -2.79
N ASN A 336 13.23 -20.82 -1.78
CA ASN A 336 12.05 -21.48 -1.24
C ASN A 336 10.86 -21.33 -2.20
N VAL A 337 10.90 -22.10 -3.29
CA VAL A 337 9.92 -22.05 -4.38
C VAL A 337 8.48 -22.29 -3.88
N ALA A 338 8.29 -23.15 -2.89
CA ALA A 338 6.98 -23.43 -2.31
C ALA A 338 6.38 -22.19 -1.64
N LEU A 339 7.19 -21.49 -0.83
CA LEU A 339 6.79 -20.28 -0.12
C LEU A 339 6.40 -19.15 -1.09
N TRP A 340 7.21 -18.91 -2.12
CA TRP A 340 6.91 -17.90 -3.13
C TRP A 340 5.68 -18.26 -3.97
N LYS A 341 5.55 -19.53 -4.40
CA LYS A 341 4.34 -19.97 -5.11
C LYS A 341 3.08 -19.77 -4.27
N GLN A 342 3.14 -20.05 -2.97
CA GLN A 342 2.03 -19.80 -2.06
C GLN A 342 1.67 -18.30 -2.02
N LEU A 343 2.65 -17.41 -1.88
CA LEU A 343 2.43 -15.95 -1.94
C LEU A 343 1.69 -15.50 -3.20
N PHE A 344 2.26 -15.80 -4.37
CA PHE A 344 1.70 -15.35 -5.64
C PHE A 344 0.35 -15.99 -5.94
N THR A 345 0.18 -17.28 -5.65
CA THR A 345 -1.10 -17.96 -5.89
C THR A 345 -2.20 -17.35 -5.03
N THR A 346 -1.95 -17.14 -3.73
CA THR A 346 -2.95 -16.59 -2.81
C THR A 346 -3.31 -15.14 -3.17
N LEU A 347 -2.32 -14.28 -3.44
CA LEU A 347 -2.56 -12.85 -3.61
C LEU A 347 -3.02 -12.44 -5.03
N LEU A 348 -2.64 -13.19 -6.06
CA LEU A 348 -3.10 -12.96 -7.44
C LEU A 348 -4.44 -13.62 -7.75
N ASN A 349 -4.91 -14.53 -6.90
CA ASN A 349 -6.15 -15.27 -7.08
C ASN A 349 -7.02 -15.20 -5.82
N PRO A 350 -7.41 -13.98 -5.38
CA PRO A 350 -8.16 -13.82 -4.15
C PRO A 350 -9.49 -14.58 -4.21
N GLY A 351 -9.72 -15.43 -3.20
CA GLY A 351 -10.95 -16.22 -3.11
C GLY A 351 -12.17 -15.36 -2.78
N SER A 352 -13.35 -15.80 -3.22
CA SER A 352 -14.63 -15.10 -3.00
C SER A 352 -15.08 -15.04 -1.52
N ASN A 353 -14.35 -15.71 -0.62
CA ASN A 353 -14.72 -15.92 0.78
C ASN A 353 -14.44 -14.69 1.68
N GLY A 354 -13.84 -13.62 1.14
CA GLY A 354 -13.71 -12.32 1.80
C GLY A 354 -12.68 -12.22 2.95
N ASN A 355 -12.00 -13.29 3.34
CA ASN A 355 -11.03 -13.29 4.45
C ASN A 355 -9.59 -12.91 4.04
N HIS A 356 -9.45 -11.88 3.19
CA HIS A 356 -8.14 -11.44 2.67
C HIS A 356 -7.14 -11.04 3.77
N VAL A 357 -7.60 -10.43 4.87
CA VAL A 357 -6.74 -10.12 6.03
C VAL A 357 -6.18 -11.39 6.68
N GLY A 358 -7.00 -12.45 6.76
CA GLY A 358 -6.55 -13.76 7.23
C GLY A 358 -5.48 -14.39 6.34
N ASP A 359 -5.63 -14.23 5.02
CA ASP A 359 -4.65 -14.71 4.04
C ASP A 359 -3.31 -13.97 4.18
N LEU A 360 -3.33 -12.64 4.30
CA LEU A 360 -2.13 -11.82 4.55
C LEU A 360 -1.42 -12.25 5.85
N ARG A 361 -2.18 -12.47 6.93
CA ARG A 361 -1.63 -12.95 8.20
C ARG A 361 -1.00 -14.33 8.07
N SER A 362 -1.67 -15.26 7.39
CA SER A 362 -1.17 -16.62 7.20
C SER A 362 0.13 -16.61 6.39
N LEU A 363 0.17 -15.84 5.29
CA LEU A 363 1.36 -15.67 4.47
C LEU A 363 2.50 -15.07 5.30
N ARG A 364 2.24 -14.00 6.05
CA ARG A 364 3.25 -13.37 6.92
C ARG A 364 3.86 -14.38 7.89
N ARG A 365 3.02 -15.17 8.57
CA ARG A 365 3.47 -16.22 9.50
C ARG A 365 4.32 -17.27 8.80
N SER A 366 3.93 -17.76 7.63
CA SER A 366 4.73 -18.73 6.88
C SER A 366 6.11 -18.19 6.50
N PHE A 367 6.21 -16.92 6.09
CA PHE A 367 7.50 -16.29 5.78
C PHE A 367 8.35 -16.09 7.07
N GLN A 368 7.73 -15.68 8.18
CA GLN A 368 8.42 -15.53 9.46
C GLN A 368 8.92 -16.88 10.01
N GLU A 369 8.09 -17.91 9.95
CA GLU A 369 8.45 -19.28 10.35
C GLU A 369 9.64 -19.81 9.55
N TYR A 370 9.67 -19.55 8.24
CA TYR A 370 10.82 -19.91 7.41
C TYR A 370 12.09 -19.19 7.86
N MET A 371 12.04 -17.87 8.06
CA MET A 371 13.19 -17.10 8.56
C MET A 371 13.72 -17.61 9.90
N CYS A 372 12.82 -18.00 10.80
CA CYS A 372 13.19 -18.51 12.11
C CYS A 372 13.39 -20.04 12.16
N SER A 373 13.28 -20.74 11.03
CA SER A 373 13.55 -22.18 10.96
C SER A 373 15.04 -22.50 11.05
N ASN A 374 15.89 -21.51 10.76
CA ASN A 374 17.33 -21.61 10.81
C ASN A 374 17.92 -20.26 11.24
N TYR A 375 18.51 -20.21 12.44
CA TYR A 375 19.10 -18.97 13.00
C TYR A 375 20.14 -18.32 12.08
N GLN A 376 20.81 -19.10 11.20
CA GLN A 376 21.75 -18.57 10.22
C GLN A 376 21.10 -17.61 9.22
N LEU A 377 19.79 -17.72 8.98
CA LEU A 377 19.06 -16.78 8.12
C LEU A 377 18.95 -15.40 8.76
N VAL A 378 18.70 -15.33 10.08
CA VAL A 378 18.65 -14.06 10.82
C VAL A 378 20.05 -13.45 10.94
N VAL A 379 21.08 -14.26 11.17
CA VAL A 379 22.48 -13.80 11.13
C VAL A 379 22.83 -13.21 9.76
N LYS A 380 22.49 -13.93 8.68
CA LYS A 380 22.70 -13.46 7.30
C LYS A 380 21.90 -12.18 7.03
N LEU A 381 20.66 -12.07 7.52
CA LEU A 381 19.84 -10.87 7.38
C LEU A 381 20.54 -9.63 7.97
N ASN A 382 21.06 -9.72 9.20
CA ASN A 382 21.77 -8.60 9.83
C ASN A 382 23.00 -8.16 9.00
N GLN A 383 23.78 -9.11 8.48
CA GLN A 383 24.93 -8.82 7.61
C GLN A 383 24.50 -8.11 6.30
N LEU A 384 23.42 -8.59 5.68
CA LEU A 384 22.89 -8.01 4.45
C LEU A 384 22.33 -6.61 4.68
N LEU A 385 21.60 -6.37 5.77
CA LEU A 385 21.09 -5.04 6.14
C LEU A 385 22.23 -4.05 6.41
N ALA A 386 23.28 -4.48 7.13
CA ALA A 386 24.46 -3.64 7.37
C ALA A 386 25.17 -3.27 6.05
N LYS A 387 25.33 -4.22 5.13
CA LYS A 387 25.92 -3.98 3.80
C LYS A 387 25.07 -3.03 2.96
N GLN A 388 23.75 -3.24 2.92
CA GLN A 388 22.83 -2.39 2.17
C GLN A 388 22.80 -0.96 2.74
N LYS A 389 22.78 -0.81 4.08
CA LYS A 389 22.86 0.50 4.74
C LYS A 389 24.10 1.26 4.34
N ALA A 390 25.26 0.60 4.33
CA ALA A 390 26.52 1.22 3.90
C ALA A 390 26.47 1.67 2.43
N SER A 391 25.83 0.87 1.56
CA SER A 391 25.65 1.22 0.14
C SER A 391 24.75 2.44 -0.06
N LEU A 392 23.59 2.47 0.61
CA LEU A 392 22.61 3.55 0.46
C LEU A 392 23.08 4.86 1.12
N CYS A 393 23.87 4.81 2.18
CA CYS A 393 24.46 6.02 2.80
C CYS A 393 25.64 6.61 1.99
N SER A 394 26.24 5.83 1.09
CA SER A 394 27.39 6.27 0.27
C SER A 394 26.98 6.91 -1.06
N SER A 395 25.68 6.93 -1.35
CA SER A 395 25.07 7.51 -2.56
C SER A 395 24.47 8.87 -2.24
#